data_AF-A0A497HQ34-F1
#
_entry.id   AF-A0A497HQ34-F1
#
_cell.length_a   1.000
_cell.length_b   1.000
_cell.length_c   1.000
_cell.angle_alpha   90.00
_cell.angle_beta   90.00
_cell.angle_gamma   90.00
#
_symmetry.space_group_name_H-M   'P 1'
#
loop_
_entity.id
_entity.type
_entity.pdbx_description
1 polymer ?
#
loop_
_entity_poly.entity_id
_entity_poly.type
_entity_poly.pdbx_seq_one_letter_code
_entity_poly.pdbx_strand_id
1 'polypeptide(L)'
;MTRKSTIFLAIILLCGPFVIKGADAEGTFIINRITDEIHNQTYPKIYQNIIVWSDDRNGNWDIYMYDLTTHTEMRITTDPSDQKAPAIYGNIIVWQDGRNGNWDIYAYDLTTYNEWRITTDSSAQVNPKIYRNTIVWQDARNGNWDIYMYDLTTSSEQRITTDSSDQKYPDIYGDVIVWQDARHENDDVFMYRISTSTETRITGSYDQRLPRIHGNRIVWYGNDGGNWNVYLYDFSTSTLTRVTSGSALQGHPSIHGDKVAWEDDRDGNMEIYFYNTTTKKEYRITYSSGEDRGPMVYGDIIVWHEMGTGNWDIYITYAIVDSDHDGVRDEYDAFPYNPNDYKDSDGDGLGDNLDDDDDNDGVEDSRDAFPLDPTEYLDTDGDGIGNNHDHDDDNDGIPDSADPEPLNPLNSITVYLDRIYLELTTLKNTIRVELENITEQLRSVGADVSEIEDLIRNINDTSLREIKSRLTEVERNLGNEHQGLKANITSLITRIDTLQEAINSLNRNVEETSSREKTGEIGIWVSTAVVVLLLVIIILIQLGVIPTRKKED
;
A
#
# COMPACT_ATOMS: atom_id res chain seq x y z
N MET A 1 8.98 -13.43 33.30
CA MET A 1 7.98 -12.35 33.45
C MET A 1 8.26 -11.32 32.36
N THR A 2 7.95 -11.62 31.10
CA THR A 2 6.70 -11.27 30.39
C THR A 2 6.30 -9.80 30.47
N ARG A 3 6.53 -9.08 29.37
CA ARG A 3 5.53 -8.31 28.59
C ARG A 3 6.27 -7.66 27.42
N LYS A 4 6.18 -8.24 26.22
CA LYS A 4 5.11 -8.07 25.21
C LYS A 4 5.55 -7.03 24.18
N SER A 5 5.96 -7.55 23.02
CA SER A 5 5.98 -6.87 21.73
C SER A 5 4.71 -6.05 21.55
N THR A 6 4.84 -4.82 21.07
CA THR A 6 3.72 -4.05 20.52
C THR A 6 4.14 -3.58 19.14
N ILE A 7 3.40 -4.10 18.18
CA ILE A 7 3.41 -3.85 16.74
C ILE A 7 3.25 -2.35 16.48
N PHE A 8 4.11 -1.79 15.63
CA PHE A 8 3.90 -0.46 15.05
C PHE A 8 2.85 -0.61 13.95
N LEU A 9 1.59 -0.40 14.31
CA LEU A 9 0.50 -0.23 13.36
C LEU A 9 0.48 1.25 12.99
N ALA A 10 0.77 1.58 11.73
CA ALA A 10 0.60 2.91 11.18
C ALA A 10 -0.89 3.26 11.22
N ILE A 11 -1.30 4.03 12.23
CA ILE A 11 -2.64 4.58 12.33
C ILE A 11 -2.69 5.82 11.44
N ILE A 12 -3.24 5.61 10.24
CA ILE A 12 -3.91 6.63 9.46
C ILE A 12 -5.09 7.19 10.29
N LEU A 13 -5.34 8.50 10.17
CA LEU A 13 -6.53 9.25 10.61
C LEU A 13 -6.69 9.51 12.12
N LEU A 14 -6.38 10.74 12.53
CA LEU A 14 -7.10 11.45 13.59
C LEU A 14 -7.11 12.97 13.34
N CYS A 15 -7.77 13.39 12.26
CA CYS A 15 -8.55 14.64 12.22
C CYS A 15 -9.94 14.27 11.65
N GLY A 16 -11.00 14.77 12.27
CA GLY A 16 -12.39 14.31 12.10
C GLY A 16 -12.94 14.43 10.66
N PRO A 17 -14.11 13.81 10.39
CA PRO A 17 -14.61 13.61 9.05
C PRO A 17 -15.08 14.93 8.45
N PHE A 18 -14.49 15.34 7.33
CA PHE A 18 -15.09 16.34 6.45
C PHE A 18 -15.33 15.73 5.07
N VAL A 19 -16.50 16.04 4.54
CA VAL A 19 -17.17 15.41 3.41
C VAL A 19 -16.45 15.76 2.10
N ILE A 20 -16.01 14.74 1.34
CA ILE A 20 -15.73 14.92 -0.09
C ILE A 20 -17.08 15.05 -0.79
N LYS A 21 -17.41 16.27 -1.24
CA LYS A 21 -18.44 16.50 -2.26
C LYS A 21 -17.76 16.46 -3.63
N GLY A 22 -18.28 15.60 -4.51
CA GLY A 22 -17.99 15.60 -5.94
C GLY A 22 -16.96 14.55 -6.34
N ALA A 23 -17.45 13.41 -6.82
CA ALA A 23 -16.66 12.46 -7.61
C ALA A 23 -17.07 12.64 -9.07
N ASP A 24 -16.14 13.10 -9.89
CA ASP A 24 -16.15 12.99 -11.34
C ASP A 24 -14.80 12.47 -11.83
N ALA A 25 -14.83 11.86 -13.01
CA ALA A 25 -13.79 11.01 -13.58
C ALA A 25 -12.52 11.75 -14.05
N GLU A 26 -12.19 12.89 -13.45
CA GLU A 26 -11.08 13.79 -13.87
C GLU A 26 -10.02 14.03 -12.78
N GLY A 27 -9.83 13.08 -11.86
CA GLY A 27 -8.78 13.15 -10.83
C GLY A 27 -9.17 14.05 -9.67
N THR A 28 -9.59 13.46 -8.55
CA THR A 28 -10.04 14.21 -7.37
C THR A 28 -8.83 14.72 -6.59
N PHE A 29 -8.61 16.04 -6.55
CA PHE A 29 -7.62 16.64 -5.65
C PHE A 29 -8.07 16.45 -4.19
N ILE A 30 -7.18 15.91 -3.35
CA ILE A 30 -7.43 15.83 -1.91
C ILE A 30 -7.13 17.21 -1.32
N ILE A 31 -8.18 17.94 -0.98
CA ILE A 31 -8.09 19.28 -0.38
C ILE A 31 -8.17 19.13 1.14
N ASN A 32 -7.16 19.64 1.84
CA ASN A 32 -7.12 19.69 3.29
C ASN A 32 -7.08 21.15 3.75
N ARG A 33 -7.89 21.46 4.76
CA ARG A 33 -7.80 22.73 5.50
C ARG A 33 -6.74 22.57 6.59
N ILE A 34 -5.81 23.52 6.72
CA ILE A 34 -4.73 23.45 7.73
C ILE A 34 -4.95 24.37 8.95
N THR A 35 -5.83 25.36 8.85
CA THR A 35 -6.23 26.26 9.96
C THR A 35 -7.69 25.99 10.32
N ASP A 36 -8.11 26.04 11.59
CA ASP A 36 -9.50 25.72 11.97
C ASP A 36 -10.20 26.80 12.82
N GLU A 37 -9.83 28.06 12.62
CA GLU A 37 -10.20 29.15 13.53
C GLU A 37 -11.40 29.99 13.07
N ILE A 38 -12.00 30.74 14.01
CA ILE A 38 -13.01 31.78 13.75
C ILE A 38 -12.41 33.14 13.32
N HIS A 39 -11.17 33.11 12.84
CA HIS A 39 -10.30 34.26 12.59
C HIS A 39 -9.75 34.18 11.16
N ASN A 40 -9.21 35.27 10.61
CA ASN A 40 -8.68 35.30 9.25
C ASN A 40 -7.22 34.85 9.19
N GLN A 41 -6.96 33.92 8.28
CA GLN A 41 -5.63 33.51 7.85
C GLN A 41 -5.46 33.77 6.36
N THR A 42 -4.43 34.53 6.00
CA THR A 42 -4.23 35.01 4.62
C THR A 42 -2.76 35.05 4.23
N TYR A 43 -2.50 35.27 2.93
CA TYR A 43 -1.16 35.36 2.35
C TYR A 43 -0.27 34.14 2.64
N PRO A 44 -0.75 32.90 2.41
CA PRO A 44 0.10 31.74 2.58
C PRO A 44 1.32 31.82 1.66
N LYS A 45 2.44 31.29 2.12
CA LYS A 45 3.65 31.02 1.34
C LYS A 45 4.17 29.65 1.74
N ILE A 46 4.88 29.01 0.82
CA ILE A 46 5.40 27.67 1.02
C ILE A 46 6.84 27.56 0.52
N TYR A 47 7.66 26.86 1.28
CA TYR A 47 8.98 26.40 0.86
C TYR A 47 9.19 24.99 1.43
N GLN A 48 9.39 24.01 0.56
CA GLN A 48 9.49 22.60 0.95
C GLN A 48 8.28 22.18 1.79
N ASN A 49 8.51 21.75 3.03
CA ASN A 49 7.50 21.27 3.97
C ASN A 49 6.94 22.38 4.88
N ILE A 50 7.38 23.63 4.73
CA ILE A 50 6.96 24.72 5.63
C ILE A 50 6.00 25.67 4.93
N ILE A 51 4.83 25.87 5.55
CA ILE A 51 3.85 26.88 5.16
C ILE A 51 3.89 28.01 6.18
N VAL A 52 3.87 29.26 5.72
CA VAL A 52 3.78 30.46 6.57
C VAL A 52 2.64 31.35 6.11
N TRP A 53 1.94 32.01 7.04
CA TRP A 53 0.81 32.89 6.72
C TRP A 53 0.67 34.04 7.73
N SER A 54 -0.19 35.01 7.40
CA SER A 54 -0.62 36.07 8.32
C SER A 54 -1.92 35.67 9.00
N ASP A 55 -1.99 35.80 10.32
CA ASP A 55 -3.08 35.29 11.17
C ASP A 55 -3.59 36.36 12.15
N ASP A 56 -4.89 36.63 12.21
CA ASP A 56 -5.46 37.64 13.12
C ASP A 56 -6.05 37.08 14.44
N ARG A 57 -5.81 35.79 14.76
CA ARG A 57 -6.43 35.12 15.92
C ARG A 57 -6.11 35.69 17.29
N ASN A 58 -5.08 36.55 17.38
CA ASN A 58 -4.71 37.22 18.63
C ASN A 58 -5.19 38.67 18.73
N GLY A 59 -5.99 39.15 17.77
CA GLY A 59 -6.52 40.51 17.71
C GLY A 59 -5.60 41.53 17.03
N ASN A 60 -4.35 41.15 16.76
CA ASN A 60 -3.42 41.76 15.81
C ASN A 60 -3.02 40.71 14.78
N TRP A 61 -2.47 41.14 13.64
CA TRP A 61 -1.93 40.19 12.66
C TRP A 61 -0.55 39.69 13.12
N ASP A 62 -0.37 38.38 13.15
CA ASP A 62 0.87 37.70 13.48
C ASP A 62 1.31 36.80 12.33
N ILE A 63 2.60 36.42 12.29
CA ILE A 63 3.09 35.39 11.39
C ILE A 63 3.04 34.04 12.10
N TYR A 64 2.44 33.06 11.44
CA TYR A 64 2.42 31.67 11.87
C TYR A 64 3.10 30.78 10.83
N MET A 65 3.55 29.61 11.27
CA MET A 65 4.07 28.55 10.43
C MET A 65 3.42 27.21 10.74
N TYR A 66 3.36 26.34 9.74
CA TYR A 66 2.98 24.94 9.86
C TYR A 66 4.03 24.08 9.16
N ASP A 67 4.53 23.08 9.86
CA ASP A 67 5.44 22.08 9.31
C ASP A 67 4.67 20.82 8.90
N LEU A 68 4.62 20.56 7.59
CA LEU A 68 3.92 19.42 6.99
C LEU A 68 4.55 18.08 7.38
N THR A 69 5.82 18.04 7.75
CA THR A 69 6.50 16.80 8.18
C THR A 69 6.12 16.45 9.60
N THR A 70 6.22 17.42 10.51
CA THR A 70 5.95 17.19 11.95
C THR A 70 4.49 17.38 12.33
N HIS A 71 3.68 17.97 11.45
CA HIS A 71 2.29 18.35 11.70
C HIS A 71 2.16 19.30 12.90
N THR A 72 3.07 20.27 12.99
CA THR A 72 3.11 21.23 14.09
C THR A 72 2.91 22.66 13.60
N GLU A 73 2.04 23.40 14.29
CA GLU A 73 1.85 24.83 14.14
C GLU A 73 2.71 25.60 15.16
N MET A 74 3.33 26.70 14.72
CA MET A 74 4.11 27.59 15.58
C MET A 74 3.83 29.05 15.23
N ARG A 75 3.59 29.88 16.25
CA ARG A 75 3.55 31.34 16.12
C ARG A 75 4.99 31.89 16.04
N ILE A 76 5.30 32.63 14.99
CA ILE A 76 6.63 33.22 14.76
C ILE A 76 6.77 34.56 15.47
N THR A 77 5.79 35.45 15.34
CA THR A 77 5.86 36.82 15.89
C THR A 77 5.00 36.97 17.13
N THR A 78 5.46 37.74 18.12
CA THR A 78 4.69 37.98 19.36
C THR A 78 4.50 39.47 19.70
N ASP A 79 4.95 40.37 18.84
CA ASP A 79 4.78 41.81 19.05
C ASP A 79 3.30 42.20 18.81
N PRO A 80 2.70 43.08 19.64
CA PRO A 80 1.27 43.40 19.57
C PRO A 80 0.87 44.23 18.34
N SER A 81 1.82 44.63 17.50
CA SER A 81 1.57 45.34 16.25
C SER A 81 1.13 44.38 15.14
N ASP A 82 0.74 44.88 13.98
CA ASP A 82 0.46 44.01 12.83
C ASP A 82 1.77 43.53 12.19
N GLN A 83 1.85 42.23 11.92
CA GLN A 83 2.85 41.57 11.08
C GLN A 83 2.14 40.83 9.94
N LYS A 84 2.55 41.09 8.70
CA LYS A 84 1.83 40.62 7.49
C LYS A 84 2.75 40.20 6.36
N ALA A 85 2.17 39.56 5.35
CA ALA A 85 2.78 39.25 4.07
C ALA A 85 4.16 38.57 4.21
N PRO A 86 4.20 37.38 4.84
CA PRO A 86 5.46 36.67 5.00
C PRO A 86 6.00 36.19 3.65
N ALA A 87 7.28 35.85 3.63
CA ALA A 87 7.94 35.05 2.61
C ALA A 87 8.98 34.14 3.30
N ILE A 88 9.31 33.00 2.67
CA ILE A 88 10.20 32.00 3.27
C ILE A 88 11.14 31.41 2.21
N TYR A 89 12.40 31.22 2.58
CA TYR A 89 13.37 30.44 1.84
C TYR A 89 14.36 29.78 2.80
N GLY A 90 14.54 28.46 2.68
CA GLY A 90 15.37 27.71 3.62
C GLY A 90 14.84 27.86 5.05
N ASN A 91 15.70 28.30 5.96
CA ASN A 91 15.39 28.53 7.36
C ASN A 91 14.97 29.98 7.68
N ILE A 92 14.89 30.88 6.69
CA ILE A 92 14.64 32.30 6.93
C ILE A 92 13.21 32.67 6.51
N ILE A 93 12.46 33.24 7.45
CA ILE A 93 11.15 33.86 7.22
C ILE A 93 11.34 35.38 7.27
N VAL A 94 10.75 36.11 6.31
CA VAL A 94 10.74 37.58 6.29
C VAL A 94 9.32 38.09 6.21
N TRP A 95 9.01 39.23 6.81
CA TRP A 95 7.67 39.83 6.81
C TRP A 95 7.75 41.36 6.94
N GLN A 96 6.61 42.02 6.73
CA GLN A 96 6.44 43.44 7.04
C GLN A 96 5.82 43.61 8.43
N ASP A 97 6.37 44.54 9.21
CA ASP A 97 6.10 44.69 10.64
C ASP A 97 5.77 46.15 10.99
N GLY A 98 4.67 46.37 11.70
CA GLY A 98 4.17 47.71 12.06
C GLY A 98 4.72 48.28 13.37
N ARG A 99 5.61 47.58 14.08
CA ARG A 99 5.96 47.91 15.48
C ARG A 99 6.69 49.22 15.71
N ASN A 100 7.23 49.83 14.65
CA ASN A 100 7.95 51.10 14.74
C ASN A 100 7.13 52.32 14.27
N GLY A 101 5.82 52.14 14.05
CA GLY A 101 4.91 53.22 13.58
C GLY A 101 4.86 53.40 12.06
N ASN A 102 5.68 52.64 11.34
CA ASN A 102 5.69 52.42 9.90
C ASN A 102 5.84 50.90 9.64
N TRP A 103 5.67 50.47 8.39
CA TRP A 103 6.01 49.11 7.99
C TRP A 103 7.51 49.01 7.79
N ASP A 104 8.16 48.08 8.48
CA ASP A 104 9.55 47.71 8.27
C ASP A 104 9.66 46.23 7.89
N ILE A 105 10.76 45.84 7.25
CA ILE A 105 11.04 44.43 6.98
C ILE A 105 11.77 43.83 8.19
N TYR A 106 11.27 42.70 8.67
CA TYR A 106 11.90 41.87 9.69
C TYR A 106 12.19 40.48 9.15
N ALA A 107 13.09 39.78 9.82
CA ALA A 107 13.48 38.41 9.52
C ALA A 107 13.54 37.55 10.80
N TYR A 108 13.28 36.26 10.63
CA TYR A 108 13.39 35.23 11.65
C TYR A 108 14.17 34.05 11.08
N ASP A 109 15.12 33.54 11.86
CA ASP A 109 15.88 32.34 11.52
C ASP A 109 15.38 31.15 12.35
N LEU A 110 14.78 30.17 11.67
CA LEU A 110 14.24 28.94 12.26
C LEU A 110 15.30 28.04 12.91
N THR A 111 16.57 28.21 12.58
CA THR A 111 17.68 27.43 13.16
C THR A 111 18.19 28.06 14.45
N THR A 112 18.32 29.39 14.48
CA THR A 112 18.86 30.13 15.64
C THR A 112 17.79 30.69 16.55
N TYR A 113 16.52 30.65 16.13
CA TYR A 113 15.37 31.26 16.80
C TYR A 113 15.53 32.77 17.02
N ASN A 114 16.29 33.42 16.14
CA ASN A 114 16.61 34.83 16.26
C ASN A 114 15.72 35.66 15.33
N GLU A 115 15.11 36.70 15.89
CA GLU A 115 14.37 37.73 15.15
C GLU A 115 15.24 38.99 15.04
N TRP A 116 15.27 39.63 13.87
CA TRP A 116 15.94 40.91 13.69
C TRP A 116 15.28 41.78 12.61
N ARG A 117 15.47 43.10 12.76
CA ARG A 117 14.99 44.12 11.81
C ARG A 117 15.97 44.24 10.64
N ILE A 118 15.45 44.28 9.41
CA ILE A 118 16.23 44.46 8.17
C ILE A 118 16.30 45.94 7.78
N THR A 119 15.15 46.64 7.75
CA THR A 119 15.08 48.04 7.29
C THR A 119 14.88 49.00 8.45
N THR A 120 15.46 50.20 8.40
CA THR A 120 15.34 51.20 9.48
C THR A 120 14.83 52.57 9.05
N ASP A 121 14.47 52.74 7.79
CA ASP A 121 14.01 54.02 7.25
C ASP A 121 12.58 54.31 7.73
N SER A 122 12.26 55.58 7.98
CA SER A 122 10.95 55.99 8.53
C SER A 122 9.76 55.87 7.57
N SER A 123 10.02 55.68 6.27
CA SER A 123 8.96 55.40 5.30
C SER A 123 8.47 53.95 5.39
N ALA A 124 7.39 53.61 4.68
CA ALA A 124 6.94 52.23 4.64
C ALA A 124 7.85 51.36 3.76
N GLN A 125 8.20 50.17 4.25
CA GLN A 125 8.82 49.08 3.51
C GLN A 125 7.90 47.85 3.58
N VAL A 126 7.51 47.30 2.43
CA VAL A 126 6.44 46.30 2.32
C VAL A 126 6.74 45.24 1.26
N ASN A 127 5.94 44.16 1.27
CA ASN A 127 6.01 43.05 0.31
C ASN A 127 7.41 42.44 0.15
N PRO A 128 8.04 41.96 1.23
CA PRO A 128 9.34 41.32 1.14
C PRO A 128 9.26 39.98 0.40
N LYS A 129 10.33 39.64 -0.31
CA LYS A 129 10.61 38.32 -0.89
C LYS A 129 12.04 37.92 -0.57
N ILE A 130 12.29 36.62 -0.53
CA ILE A 130 13.60 36.09 -0.20
C ILE A 130 13.95 34.92 -1.13
N TYR A 131 15.20 34.93 -1.61
CA TYR A 131 15.81 33.79 -2.27
C TYR A 131 17.26 33.68 -1.82
N ARG A 132 17.62 32.54 -1.22
CA ARG A 132 18.92 32.32 -0.57
C ARG A 132 19.23 33.43 0.43
N ASN A 133 20.28 34.22 0.18
CA ASN A 133 20.76 35.25 1.08
C ASN A 133 20.24 36.63 0.67
N THR A 134 19.36 36.74 -0.31
CA THR A 134 18.92 38.02 -0.87
C THR A 134 17.46 38.26 -0.53
N ILE A 135 17.19 39.38 0.14
CA ILE A 135 15.85 39.89 0.41
C ILE A 135 15.57 41.06 -0.53
N VAL A 136 14.40 41.10 -1.16
CA VAL A 136 13.94 42.25 -1.95
C VAL A 136 12.60 42.75 -1.42
N TRP A 137 12.36 44.06 -1.48
CA TRP A 137 11.12 44.67 -0.98
C TRP A 137 10.79 45.96 -1.74
N GLN A 138 9.60 46.49 -1.49
CA GLN A 138 9.17 47.81 -1.94
C GLN A 138 9.38 48.85 -0.86
N ASP A 139 9.93 50.00 -1.23
CA ASP A 139 10.32 51.04 -0.29
C ASP A 139 9.80 52.42 -0.72
N ALA A 140 9.15 53.14 0.20
CA ALA A 140 8.57 54.47 -0.06
C ALA A 140 9.49 55.63 0.34
N ARG A 141 10.76 55.40 0.69
CA ARG A 141 11.66 56.44 1.21
C ARG A 141 11.95 57.60 0.25
N ASN A 142 11.71 57.41 -1.05
CA ASN A 142 11.93 58.43 -2.07
C ASN A 142 10.65 59.16 -2.53
N GLY A 143 9.51 58.91 -1.89
CA GLY A 143 8.21 59.52 -2.24
C GLY A 143 7.41 58.79 -3.32
N ASN A 144 8.00 57.76 -3.92
CA ASN A 144 7.39 56.75 -4.79
C ASN A 144 7.82 55.35 -4.30
N TRP A 145 7.15 54.30 -4.75
CA TRP A 145 7.60 52.93 -4.47
C TRP A 145 8.81 52.58 -5.33
N ASP A 146 9.91 52.20 -4.71
CA ASP A 146 11.11 51.66 -5.37
C ASP A 146 11.38 50.23 -4.91
N ILE A 147 12.09 49.46 -5.73
CA ILE A 147 12.59 48.14 -5.33
C ILE A 147 13.97 48.28 -4.69
N TYR A 148 14.13 47.68 -3.53
CA TYR A 148 15.41 47.56 -2.83
C TYR A 148 15.77 46.09 -2.63
N MET A 149 17.05 45.87 -2.37
CA MET A 149 17.65 44.57 -2.11
C MET A 149 18.58 44.63 -0.90
N TYR A 150 18.63 43.55 -0.13
CA TYR A 150 19.55 43.35 1.00
C TYR A 150 20.22 41.99 0.88
N ASP A 151 21.54 41.96 0.99
CA ASP A 151 22.31 40.72 1.07
C ASP A 151 22.62 40.39 2.54
N LEU A 152 22.07 39.28 3.02
CA LEU A 152 22.22 38.77 4.39
C LEU A 152 23.68 38.42 4.73
N THR A 153 24.49 38.06 3.74
CA THR A 153 25.90 37.68 3.91
C THR A 153 26.77 38.89 4.18
N THR A 154 26.58 39.95 3.39
CA THR A 154 27.40 41.16 3.44
C THR A 154 26.77 42.25 4.31
N SER A 155 25.50 42.09 4.71
CA SER A 155 24.69 43.10 5.37
C SER A 155 24.63 44.42 4.58
N SER A 156 24.54 44.32 3.25
CA SER A 156 24.51 45.48 2.37
C SER A 156 23.14 45.69 1.75
N GLU A 157 22.60 46.90 1.91
CA GLU A 157 21.40 47.37 1.24
C GLU A 157 21.75 48.08 -0.08
N GLN A 158 20.95 47.83 -1.12
CA GLN A 158 21.07 48.46 -2.44
C GLN A 158 19.68 48.82 -3.00
N ARG A 159 19.54 50.05 -3.51
CA ARG A 159 18.39 50.45 -4.34
C ARG A 159 18.52 49.86 -5.74
N ILE A 160 17.47 49.21 -6.25
CA ILE A 160 17.44 48.57 -7.57
C ILE A 160 16.84 49.50 -8.62
N THR A 161 15.69 50.12 -8.32
CA THR A 161 14.98 51.00 -9.27
C THR A 161 15.14 52.47 -8.90
N THR A 162 15.23 53.35 -9.89
CA THR A 162 15.43 54.80 -9.67
C THR A 162 14.45 55.69 -10.45
N ASP A 163 13.50 55.08 -11.15
CA ASP A 163 12.49 55.82 -11.90
C ASP A 163 11.52 56.53 -10.94
N SER A 164 10.92 57.63 -11.37
CA SER A 164 10.00 58.42 -10.53
C SER A 164 8.60 57.83 -10.37
N SER A 165 8.24 56.84 -11.19
CA SER A 165 6.97 56.11 -11.05
C SER A 165 7.04 55.07 -9.94
N ASP A 166 5.91 54.43 -9.63
CA ASP A 166 5.87 53.33 -8.68
C ASP A 166 6.39 52.02 -9.30
N GLN A 167 7.31 51.37 -8.59
CA GLN A 167 7.75 49.99 -8.80
C GLN A 167 7.29 49.11 -7.63
N LYS A 168 6.49 48.09 -7.94
CA LYS A 168 5.72 47.33 -6.95
C LYS A 168 5.82 45.83 -7.17
N TYR A 169 5.50 45.07 -6.13
CA TYR A 169 5.38 43.62 -6.09
C TYR A 169 6.59 42.88 -6.67
N PRO A 170 7.78 43.06 -6.06
CA PRO A 170 8.96 42.35 -6.52
C PRO A 170 8.81 40.85 -6.31
N ASP A 171 9.55 40.08 -7.11
CA ASP A 171 9.85 38.68 -6.87
C ASP A 171 11.28 38.36 -7.29
N ILE A 172 11.88 37.32 -6.71
CA ILE A 172 13.30 37.01 -6.91
C ILE A 172 13.54 35.52 -7.06
N TYR A 173 14.31 35.14 -8.08
CA TYR A 173 14.83 33.78 -8.23
C TYR A 173 16.22 33.82 -8.85
N GLY A 174 17.19 33.20 -8.19
CA GLY A 174 18.56 33.15 -8.68
C GLY A 174 19.18 34.54 -8.79
N ASP A 175 19.54 34.91 -10.02
CA ASP A 175 20.23 36.16 -10.39
C ASP A 175 19.25 37.24 -10.87
N VAL A 176 17.94 37.02 -10.74
CA VAL A 176 16.92 37.84 -11.40
C VAL A 176 15.88 38.33 -10.40
N ILE A 177 15.61 39.63 -10.45
CA ILE A 177 14.50 40.31 -9.76
C ILE A 177 13.49 40.73 -10.82
N VAL A 178 12.21 40.51 -10.57
CA VAL A 178 11.11 41.00 -11.42
C VAL A 178 10.19 41.89 -10.61
N TRP A 179 9.55 42.88 -11.26
CA TRP A 179 8.58 43.76 -10.59
C TRP A 179 7.57 44.33 -11.59
N GLN A 180 6.50 44.89 -11.04
CA GLN A 180 5.49 45.68 -11.74
C GLN A 180 5.91 47.15 -11.74
N ASP A 181 5.87 47.83 -12.89
CA ASP A 181 6.40 49.18 -13.07
C ASP A 181 5.39 50.09 -13.78
N ALA A 182 5.10 51.26 -13.20
CA ALA A 182 4.11 52.22 -13.72
C ALA A 182 4.72 53.36 -14.56
N ARG A 183 5.96 53.23 -15.06
CA ARG A 183 6.65 54.32 -15.79
C ARG A 183 6.12 54.61 -17.20
N HIS A 184 5.20 53.80 -17.73
CA HIS A 184 4.73 53.88 -19.11
C HIS A 184 3.20 53.96 -19.26
N GLU A 185 2.54 54.71 -18.36
CA GLU A 185 1.08 54.94 -18.31
C GLU A 185 0.24 53.70 -17.93
N ASN A 186 0.69 52.50 -18.31
CA ASN A 186 0.19 51.22 -17.82
C ASN A 186 1.22 50.57 -16.88
N ASP A 187 0.76 49.61 -16.09
CA ASP A 187 1.64 48.72 -15.33
C ASP A 187 2.34 47.73 -16.28
N ASP A 188 3.67 47.63 -16.23
CA ASP A 188 4.47 46.70 -17.01
C ASP A 188 5.29 45.75 -16.14
N VAL A 189 5.66 44.59 -16.67
CA VAL A 189 6.62 43.69 -16.04
C VAL A 189 8.03 44.06 -16.49
N PHE A 190 8.89 44.28 -15.51
CA PHE A 190 10.32 44.49 -15.69
C PHE A 190 11.13 43.37 -15.02
N MET A 191 12.36 43.22 -15.50
CA MET A 191 13.34 42.26 -15.02
C MET A 191 14.68 42.97 -14.80
N TYR A 192 15.38 42.65 -13.72
CA TYR A 192 16.73 43.10 -13.43
C TYR A 192 17.63 41.90 -13.17
N ARG A 193 18.73 41.82 -13.92
CA ARG A 193 19.79 40.83 -13.69
C ARG A 193 20.84 41.42 -12.76
N ILE A 194 21.00 40.80 -11.58
CA ILE A 194 21.86 41.31 -10.49
C ILE A 194 23.33 41.33 -10.93
N SER A 195 23.83 40.21 -11.46
CA SER A 195 25.23 40.03 -11.85
C SER A 195 25.73 41.00 -12.91
N THR A 196 24.84 41.47 -13.80
CA THR A 196 25.18 42.38 -14.89
C THR A 196 24.61 43.78 -14.72
N SER A 197 23.87 44.02 -13.63
CA SER A 197 23.13 45.26 -13.37
C SER A 197 22.28 45.71 -14.57
N THR A 198 21.62 44.76 -15.25
CA THR A 198 20.89 45.02 -16.48
C THR A 198 19.39 45.00 -16.22
N GLU A 199 18.72 46.12 -16.50
CA GLU A 199 17.27 46.25 -16.48
C GLU A 199 16.69 46.01 -17.89
N THR A 200 15.64 45.20 -17.96
CA THR A 200 14.93 44.83 -19.20
C THR A 200 13.43 44.93 -18.98
N ARG A 201 12.74 45.69 -19.82
CA ARG A 201 11.27 45.70 -19.90
C ARG A 201 10.78 44.46 -20.64
N ILE A 202 9.87 43.69 -20.03
CA ILE A 202 9.34 42.43 -20.60
C ILE A 202 8.05 42.69 -21.39
N THR A 203 7.17 43.55 -20.89
CA THR A 203 5.87 43.84 -21.51
C THR A 203 5.78 45.26 -22.04
N GLY A 204 4.85 45.52 -22.96
CA GLY A 204 4.77 46.81 -23.67
C GLY A 204 3.38 47.47 -23.74
N SER A 205 2.32 46.72 -23.45
CA SER A 205 0.95 47.09 -23.79
C SER A 205 -0.01 46.65 -22.69
N TYR A 206 -0.96 47.54 -22.34
CA TYR A 206 -1.98 47.33 -21.31
C TYR A 206 -1.38 47.04 -19.93
N ASP A 207 -2.23 46.93 -18.90
CA ASP A 207 -1.78 46.64 -17.54
C ASP A 207 -1.33 45.17 -17.39
N GLN A 208 -0.16 44.99 -16.81
CA GLN A 208 0.51 43.71 -16.53
C GLN A 208 0.98 43.71 -15.07
N ARG A 209 0.48 42.80 -14.25
CA ARG A 209 0.55 42.89 -12.80
C ARG A 209 1.02 41.62 -12.11
N LEU A 210 1.56 41.80 -10.90
CA LEU A 210 2.07 40.76 -9.98
C LEU A 210 2.93 39.69 -10.67
N PRO A 211 4.10 40.06 -11.23
CA PRO A 211 5.00 39.07 -11.77
C PRO A 211 5.49 38.11 -10.68
N ARG A 212 5.69 36.85 -11.05
CA ARG A 212 6.35 35.80 -10.27
C ARG A 212 7.40 35.11 -11.12
N ILE A 213 8.47 34.62 -10.50
CA ILE A 213 9.60 34.03 -11.22
C ILE A 213 10.04 32.70 -10.61
N HIS A 214 10.29 31.72 -11.47
CA HIS A 214 10.97 30.48 -11.10
C HIS A 214 11.83 29.96 -12.26
N GLY A 215 13.11 29.73 -12.00
CA GLY A 215 14.06 29.34 -13.05
C GLY A 215 14.17 30.45 -14.11
N ASN A 216 13.99 30.08 -15.38
CA ASN A 216 14.02 31.01 -16.51
C ASN A 216 12.63 31.52 -16.95
N ARG A 217 11.62 31.33 -16.11
CA ARG A 217 10.22 31.63 -16.45
C ARG A 217 9.63 32.68 -15.53
N ILE A 218 8.93 33.64 -16.12
CA ILE A 218 8.20 34.68 -15.43
C ILE A 218 6.72 34.49 -15.77
N VAL A 219 5.85 34.48 -14.77
CA VAL A 219 4.39 34.51 -14.95
C VAL A 219 3.81 35.79 -14.39
N TRP A 220 2.75 36.30 -15.02
CA TRP A 220 2.00 37.46 -14.55
C TRP A 220 0.58 37.37 -15.10
N TYR A 221 -0.30 38.23 -14.60
CA TYR A 221 -1.62 38.38 -15.20
C TYR A 221 -1.77 39.78 -15.79
N GLY A 222 -2.45 39.87 -16.93
CA GLY A 222 -2.49 41.09 -17.71
C GLY A 222 -3.78 41.27 -18.49
N ASN A 223 -4.10 42.53 -18.75
CA ASN A 223 -5.26 42.91 -19.54
C ASN A 223 -4.91 42.89 -21.04
N ASP A 224 -5.75 42.28 -21.89
CA ASP A 224 -5.55 42.22 -23.34
C ASP A 224 -6.54 43.07 -24.15
N GLY A 225 -7.19 44.06 -23.51
CA GLY A 225 -8.20 44.91 -24.13
C GLY A 225 -9.64 44.56 -23.74
N GLY A 226 -9.81 43.86 -22.61
CA GLY A 226 -11.12 43.55 -22.03
C GLY A 226 -11.11 42.45 -20.97
N ASN A 227 -10.15 41.51 -21.03
CA ASN A 227 -10.08 40.36 -20.14
C ASN A 227 -8.73 40.30 -19.42
N TRP A 228 -8.69 39.68 -18.24
CA TRP A 228 -7.46 39.44 -17.49
C TRP A 228 -7.03 38.00 -17.67
N ASN A 229 -5.81 37.79 -18.16
CA ASN A 229 -5.29 36.47 -18.51
C ASN A 229 -3.91 36.25 -17.89
N VAL A 230 -3.55 34.99 -17.67
CA VAL A 230 -2.22 34.62 -17.19
C VAL A 230 -1.29 34.37 -18.38
N TYR A 231 -0.11 34.96 -18.30
CA TYR A 231 0.96 34.85 -19.28
C TYR A 231 2.20 34.22 -18.66
N LEU A 232 2.95 33.50 -19.48
CA LEU A 232 4.23 32.89 -19.14
C LEU A 232 5.26 33.30 -20.19
N TYR A 233 6.37 33.86 -19.73
CA TYR A 233 7.53 34.19 -20.56
C TYR A 233 8.75 33.38 -20.13
N ASP A 234 9.32 32.66 -21.08
CA ASP A 234 10.62 32.03 -20.93
C ASP A 234 11.69 32.94 -21.55
N PHE A 235 12.51 33.57 -20.71
CA PHE A 235 13.53 34.51 -21.17
C PHE A 235 14.80 33.81 -21.69
N SER A 236 14.92 32.50 -21.54
CA SER A 236 16.00 31.73 -22.17
C SER A 236 15.73 31.46 -23.65
N THR A 237 14.45 31.33 -24.02
CA THR A 237 14.00 31.09 -25.39
C THR A 237 13.33 32.33 -26.03
N SER A 238 13.08 33.37 -25.24
CA SER A 238 12.26 34.53 -25.63
C SER A 238 10.83 34.16 -26.06
N THR A 239 10.28 33.10 -25.47
CA THR A 239 8.95 32.59 -25.81
C THR A 239 7.90 33.16 -24.87
N LEU A 240 6.87 33.80 -25.42
CA LEU A 240 5.68 34.25 -24.69
C LEU A 240 4.52 33.29 -24.97
N THR A 241 3.90 32.77 -23.92
CA THR A 241 2.73 31.90 -23.97
C THR A 241 1.61 32.48 -23.12
N ARG A 242 0.39 32.56 -23.65
CA ARG A 242 -0.81 32.79 -22.85
C ARG A 242 -1.21 31.44 -22.24
N VAL A 243 -1.20 31.35 -20.92
CA VAL A 243 -1.50 30.11 -20.17
C VAL A 243 -2.99 29.82 -20.21
N THR A 244 -3.81 30.86 -20.05
CA THR A 244 -5.25 30.72 -19.89
C THR A 244 -6.03 31.06 -21.16
N SER A 245 -7.25 30.54 -21.27
CA SER A 245 -8.19 30.92 -22.33
C SER A 245 -9.50 31.44 -21.74
N GLY A 246 -10.24 32.24 -22.50
CA GLY A 246 -11.56 32.75 -22.10
C GLY A 246 -11.61 34.27 -21.84
N SER A 247 -12.72 34.70 -21.26
CA SER A 247 -13.06 36.11 -20.95
C SER A 247 -13.28 36.36 -19.46
N ALA A 248 -12.98 35.38 -18.63
CA ALA A 248 -13.03 35.47 -17.17
C ALA A 248 -11.91 36.39 -16.64
N LEU A 249 -12.03 36.85 -15.40
CA LEU A 249 -10.92 37.40 -14.64
C LEU A 249 -10.03 36.25 -14.18
N GLN A 250 -8.81 36.24 -14.70
CA GLN A 250 -7.79 35.24 -14.37
C GLN A 250 -6.56 35.97 -13.83
N GLY A 251 -6.15 35.65 -12.61
CA GLY A 251 -5.24 36.51 -11.85
C GLY A 251 -4.39 35.81 -10.80
N HIS A 252 -3.52 36.61 -10.17
CA HIS A 252 -2.65 36.20 -9.06
C HIS A 252 -1.89 34.87 -9.29
N PRO A 253 -1.12 34.75 -10.39
CA PRO A 253 -0.46 33.50 -10.70
C PRO A 253 0.70 33.22 -9.75
N SER A 254 1.04 31.94 -9.63
CA SER A 254 2.25 31.41 -8.99
C SER A 254 2.91 30.38 -9.91
N ILE A 255 4.23 30.25 -9.84
CA ILE A 255 5.01 29.29 -10.62
C ILE A 255 6.06 28.60 -9.77
N HIS A 256 6.19 27.28 -9.93
CA HIS A 256 7.34 26.52 -9.45
C HIS A 256 7.60 25.34 -10.38
N GLY A 257 8.84 25.15 -10.81
CA GLY A 257 9.15 24.15 -11.82
C GLY A 257 8.27 24.37 -13.06
N ASP A 258 7.69 23.30 -13.58
CA ASP A 258 6.78 23.25 -14.72
C ASP A 258 5.30 23.52 -14.39
N LYS A 259 5.00 23.93 -13.15
CA LYS A 259 3.66 24.09 -12.63
C LYS A 259 3.30 25.56 -12.46
N VAL A 260 2.13 25.95 -12.96
CA VAL A 260 1.55 27.29 -12.79
C VAL A 260 0.17 27.16 -12.16
N ALA A 261 -0.12 27.90 -11.09
CA ALA A 261 -1.46 28.00 -10.52
C ALA A 261 -1.96 29.44 -10.55
N TRP A 262 -3.27 29.65 -10.65
CA TRP A 262 -3.89 30.97 -10.70
C TRP A 262 -5.32 30.95 -10.14
N GLU A 263 -5.83 32.14 -9.87
CA GLU A 263 -7.24 32.40 -9.55
C GLU A 263 -8.04 32.60 -10.84
N ASP A 264 -9.20 31.97 -10.96
CA ASP A 264 -10.07 32.05 -12.14
C ASP A 264 -11.55 32.20 -11.73
N ASP A 265 -12.28 33.15 -12.33
CA ASP A 265 -13.71 33.37 -12.03
C ASP A 265 -14.69 32.88 -13.12
N ARG A 266 -14.24 31.98 -14.01
CA ARG A 266 -14.99 31.61 -15.23
C ARG A 266 -16.38 31.05 -15.01
N ASP A 267 -16.71 30.54 -13.83
CA ASP A 267 -18.04 30.04 -13.49
C ASP A 267 -18.85 30.98 -12.59
N GLY A 268 -18.29 32.15 -12.26
CA GLY A 268 -18.89 33.17 -11.40
C GLY A 268 -18.43 33.13 -9.94
N ASN A 269 -17.54 32.21 -9.55
CA ASN A 269 -16.85 32.21 -8.27
C ASN A 269 -15.33 32.11 -8.48
N MET A 270 -14.54 32.69 -7.58
CA MET A 270 -13.08 32.63 -7.72
C MET A 270 -12.56 31.28 -7.24
N GLU A 271 -11.89 30.54 -8.13
CA GLU A 271 -11.35 29.21 -7.88
C GLU A 271 -9.88 29.09 -8.24
N ILE A 272 -9.22 28.08 -7.68
CA ILE A 272 -7.83 27.77 -8.04
C ILE A 272 -7.80 26.82 -9.22
N TYR A 273 -7.03 27.22 -10.22
CA TYR A 273 -6.69 26.41 -11.38
C TYR A 273 -5.19 26.15 -11.43
N PHE A 274 -4.83 25.10 -12.14
CA PHE A 274 -3.47 24.59 -12.27
C PHE A 274 -3.17 24.21 -13.72
N TYR A 275 -1.96 24.49 -14.18
CA TYR A 275 -1.47 24.15 -15.51
C TYR A 275 -0.09 23.53 -15.43
N ASN A 276 0.04 22.34 -16.00
CA ASN A 276 1.32 21.69 -16.20
C ASN A 276 1.87 22.07 -17.59
N THR A 277 2.96 22.83 -17.61
CA THR A 277 3.59 23.33 -18.85
C THR A 277 4.27 22.22 -19.67
N THR A 278 4.60 21.09 -19.05
CA THR A 278 5.19 19.92 -19.71
C THR A 278 4.13 19.13 -20.47
N THR A 279 3.04 18.75 -19.79
CA THR A 279 1.93 17.96 -20.37
C THR A 279 0.94 18.84 -21.15
N LYS A 280 1.00 20.16 -20.94
CA LYS A 280 0.06 21.17 -21.48
C LYS A 280 -1.38 20.96 -21.04
N LYS A 281 -1.59 20.34 -19.87
CA LYS A 281 -2.91 20.10 -19.30
C LYS A 281 -3.25 21.15 -18.24
N GLU A 282 -4.51 21.59 -18.28
CA GLU A 282 -5.13 22.46 -17.28
C GLU A 282 -6.07 21.63 -16.40
N TYR A 283 -6.08 21.92 -15.11
CA TYR A 283 -6.92 21.27 -14.10
C TYR A 283 -7.58 22.35 -13.25
N ARG A 284 -8.85 22.14 -12.92
CA ARG A 284 -9.53 22.91 -11.87
C ARG A 284 -9.25 22.22 -10.53
N ILE A 285 -8.75 22.97 -9.55
CA ILE A 285 -8.43 22.42 -8.23
C ILE A 285 -9.63 22.51 -7.31
N THR A 286 -10.24 23.71 -7.21
CA THR A 286 -11.30 23.96 -6.23
C THR A 286 -12.67 24.05 -6.89
N TYR A 287 -13.68 23.54 -6.18
CA TYR A 287 -15.10 23.57 -6.56
C TYR A 287 -15.95 24.16 -5.44
N SER A 288 -15.30 24.86 -4.50
CA SER A 288 -15.94 25.38 -3.31
C SER A 288 -16.89 26.52 -3.69
N SER A 289 -17.87 26.82 -2.83
CA SER A 289 -18.71 28.01 -2.99
C SER A 289 -18.09 29.28 -2.39
N GLY A 290 -16.94 29.13 -1.71
CA GLY A 290 -16.17 30.23 -1.15
C GLY A 290 -15.23 30.80 -2.20
N GLU A 291 -14.76 32.03 -2.00
CA GLU A 291 -13.72 32.57 -2.88
C GLU A 291 -12.37 31.96 -2.50
N ASP A 292 -11.75 31.24 -3.43
CA ASP A 292 -10.39 30.74 -3.31
C ASP A 292 -9.39 31.75 -3.91
N ARG A 293 -8.39 32.15 -3.12
CA ARG A 293 -7.47 33.25 -3.47
C ARG A 293 -6.01 32.91 -3.16
N GLY A 294 -5.10 33.62 -3.81
CA GLY A 294 -3.67 33.67 -3.53
C GLY A 294 -2.95 32.32 -3.61
N PRO A 295 -3.12 31.51 -4.67
CA PRO A 295 -2.49 30.21 -4.77
C PRO A 295 -0.97 30.34 -4.86
N MET A 296 -0.23 29.57 -4.07
CA MET A 296 1.22 29.43 -4.14
C MET A 296 1.58 27.98 -4.45
N VAL A 297 2.54 27.78 -5.34
CA VAL A 297 2.99 26.46 -5.79
C VAL A 297 4.43 26.23 -5.34
N TYR A 298 4.73 25.06 -4.77
CA TYR A 298 6.08 24.59 -4.52
C TYR A 298 6.16 23.07 -4.73
N GLY A 299 6.97 22.63 -5.68
CA GLY A 299 6.94 21.23 -6.13
C GLY A 299 5.52 20.84 -6.54
N ASP A 300 5.01 19.77 -5.92
CA ASP A 300 3.65 19.27 -6.13
C ASP A 300 2.65 19.81 -5.10
N ILE A 301 3.02 20.81 -4.30
CA ILE A 301 2.14 21.35 -3.28
C ILE A 301 1.55 22.67 -3.77
N ILE A 302 0.23 22.80 -3.65
CA ILE A 302 -0.50 24.05 -3.87
C ILE A 302 -1.15 24.46 -2.56
N VAL A 303 -0.88 25.69 -2.11
CA VAL A 303 -1.51 26.29 -0.92
C VAL A 303 -2.26 27.56 -1.31
N TRP A 304 -3.41 27.81 -0.71
CA TRP A 304 -4.22 29.00 -0.97
C TRP A 304 -5.00 29.37 0.28
N HIS A 305 -5.72 30.50 0.23
CA HIS A 305 -6.66 30.86 1.27
C HIS A 305 -8.08 30.94 0.69
N GLU A 306 -9.05 30.36 1.38
CA GLU A 306 -10.45 30.30 0.95
C GLU A 306 -11.33 31.07 1.95
N MET A 307 -12.25 31.87 1.43
CA MET A 307 -13.30 32.51 2.23
C MET A 307 -14.52 31.61 2.31
N GLY A 308 -14.52 30.69 3.28
CA GLY A 308 -15.61 29.74 3.53
C GLY A 308 -16.80 30.36 4.29
N THR A 309 -17.15 29.82 5.46
CA THR A 309 -18.32 30.25 6.25
C THR A 309 -18.11 31.53 7.07
N GLY A 310 -17.34 32.50 6.56
CA GLY A 310 -17.23 33.85 7.12
C GLY A 310 -15.83 34.33 7.48
N ASN A 311 -14.80 33.49 7.39
CA ASN A 311 -13.39 33.86 7.58
C ASN A 311 -12.52 33.26 6.47
N TRP A 312 -11.30 33.81 6.33
CA TRP A 312 -10.28 33.24 5.46
C TRP A 312 -9.51 32.14 6.19
N ASP A 313 -9.35 30.99 5.54
CA ASP A 313 -8.61 29.84 6.07
C ASP A 313 -7.57 29.36 5.07
N ILE A 314 -6.49 28.75 5.55
CA ILE A 314 -5.46 28.19 4.67
C ILE A 314 -5.82 26.75 4.29
N TYR A 315 -5.72 26.47 3.01
CA TYR A 315 -5.93 25.16 2.42
C TYR A 315 -4.69 24.70 1.66
N ILE A 316 -4.56 23.39 1.53
CA ILE A 316 -3.49 22.70 0.81
C ILE A 316 -4.08 21.58 -0.03
N THR A 317 -3.49 21.37 -1.20
CA THR A 317 -3.59 20.10 -1.92
C THR A 317 -2.23 19.69 -2.43
N TYR A 318 -2.11 18.41 -2.76
CA TYR A 318 -1.02 17.90 -3.55
C TYR A 318 -1.52 17.82 -4.99
N ALA A 319 -0.87 18.54 -5.89
CA ALA A 319 -1.01 18.39 -7.34
C ALA A 319 -0.29 17.10 -7.76
N ILE A 320 -0.85 15.97 -7.30
CA ILE A 320 -0.31 14.64 -7.54
C ILE A 320 -0.53 14.32 -9.01
N VAL A 321 0.55 13.97 -9.69
CA VAL A 321 0.56 13.68 -11.12
C VAL A 321 0.28 12.19 -11.30
N ASP A 322 -0.66 11.89 -12.18
CA ASP A 322 -0.88 10.59 -12.82
C ASP A 322 -0.66 10.91 -14.31
N SER A 323 0.57 10.70 -14.76
CA SER A 323 1.11 11.23 -16.01
C SER A 323 0.54 10.51 -17.23
N ASP A 324 0.14 9.25 -17.09
CA ASP A 324 -0.41 8.43 -18.16
C ASP A 324 -1.91 8.10 -18.03
N HIS A 325 -2.53 8.36 -16.87
CA HIS A 325 -3.96 8.22 -16.57
C HIS A 325 -4.43 6.77 -16.43
N ASP A 326 -3.59 5.89 -15.90
CA ASP A 326 -3.98 4.52 -15.56
C ASP A 326 -4.67 4.40 -14.18
N GLY A 327 -4.67 5.48 -13.40
CA GLY A 327 -5.27 5.56 -12.06
C GLY A 327 -4.30 5.31 -10.91
N VAL A 328 -3.02 5.11 -11.20
CA VAL A 328 -1.92 5.04 -10.23
C VAL A 328 -1.16 6.37 -10.28
N ARG A 329 -0.62 6.81 -9.14
CA ARG A 329 0.10 8.09 -9.08
C ARG A 329 1.54 7.86 -9.49
N ASP A 330 2.18 8.81 -10.17
CA ASP A 330 3.59 8.74 -10.61
C ASP A 330 4.57 8.31 -9.49
N GLU A 331 4.26 8.62 -8.22
CA GLU A 331 5.10 8.25 -7.06
C GLU A 331 4.94 6.79 -6.60
N TYR A 332 3.87 6.11 -7.01
CA TYR A 332 3.57 4.69 -6.74
C TYR A 332 3.54 3.85 -8.02
N ASP A 333 3.98 4.44 -9.12
CA ASP A 333 3.93 3.87 -10.45
C ASP A 333 5.36 3.57 -10.91
N ALA A 334 5.65 2.30 -11.20
CA ALA A 334 6.95 1.88 -11.73
C ALA A 334 7.17 2.38 -13.17
N PHE A 335 6.09 2.66 -13.91
CA PHE A 335 6.09 3.17 -15.27
C PHE A 335 5.20 4.42 -15.47
N PRO A 336 5.53 5.58 -14.88
CA PRO A 336 4.69 6.79 -14.86
C PRO A 336 4.26 7.39 -16.22
N TYR A 337 4.68 6.82 -17.34
CA TYR A 337 4.33 7.31 -18.68
C TYR A 337 3.73 6.21 -19.57
N ASN A 338 3.43 5.03 -19.02
CA ASN A 338 2.85 3.91 -19.72
C ASN A 338 1.47 3.56 -19.15
N PRO A 339 0.36 3.98 -19.80
CA PRO A 339 -0.98 3.80 -19.24
C PRO A 339 -1.48 2.35 -19.20
N ASN A 340 -0.64 1.39 -19.60
CA ASN A 340 -0.96 -0.03 -19.59
C ASN A 340 -0.12 -0.79 -18.57
N ASP A 341 0.68 -0.11 -17.75
CA ASP A 341 1.46 -0.79 -16.71
C ASP A 341 1.86 0.16 -15.60
N TYR A 342 1.84 -0.34 -14.36
CA TYR A 342 2.24 0.43 -13.18
C TYR A 342 3.12 -0.34 -12.20
N LYS A 343 3.36 -1.63 -12.46
CA LYS A 343 3.94 -2.55 -11.48
C LYS A 343 5.10 -3.31 -12.12
N ASP A 344 6.17 -3.46 -11.34
CA ASP A 344 7.45 -4.08 -11.70
C ASP A 344 7.84 -4.94 -10.49
N SER A 345 7.32 -6.16 -10.46
CA SER A 345 7.32 -7.01 -9.25
C SER A 345 8.72 -7.52 -8.89
N ASP A 346 9.59 -7.72 -9.87
CA ASP A 346 10.96 -8.19 -9.71
C ASP A 346 12.02 -7.08 -9.84
N GLY A 347 11.65 -5.90 -10.34
CA GLY A 347 12.52 -4.75 -10.49
C GLY A 347 13.45 -4.82 -11.71
N ASP A 348 13.13 -5.61 -12.73
CA ASP A 348 13.97 -5.80 -13.92
C ASP A 348 13.79 -4.69 -14.98
N GLY A 349 12.71 -3.90 -14.83
CA GLY A 349 12.36 -2.77 -15.67
C GLY A 349 11.43 -3.10 -16.85
N LEU A 350 10.94 -4.33 -16.94
CA LEU A 350 9.72 -4.70 -17.64
C LEU A 350 8.54 -4.61 -16.65
N GLY A 351 7.37 -4.26 -17.15
CA GLY A 351 6.20 -4.18 -16.29
C GLY A 351 5.41 -5.47 -16.34
N ASP A 352 4.69 -5.77 -15.24
CA ASP A 352 3.98 -7.04 -15.02
C ASP A 352 3.01 -7.39 -16.18
N ASN A 353 2.50 -6.40 -16.94
CA ASN A 353 1.60 -6.70 -18.08
C ASN A 353 2.33 -7.10 -19.37
N LEU A 354 3.65 -6.91 -19.42
CA LEU A 354 4.53 -7.26 -20.53
C LEU A 354 5.59 -8.30 -20.15
N ASP A 355 5.77 -8.56 -18.86
CA ASP A 355 6.57 -9.67 -18.36
C ASP A 355 5.76 -10.98 -18.42
N ASP A 356 6.45 -12.10 -18.64
CA ASP A 356 5.85 -13.44 -18.61
C ASP A 356 6.28 -14.21 -17.34
N ASP A 357 7.14 -13.63 -16.48
CA ASP A 357 7.75 -14.20 -15.25
C ASP A 357 7.93 -13.10 -14.19
N ASP A 358 6.82 -12.65 -13.58
CA ASP A 358 6.71 -11.42 -12.76
C ASP A 358 7.60 -11.43 -11.49
N ASP A 359 8.06 -12.59 -11.01
CA ASP A 359 8.96 -12.71 -9.86
C ASP A 359 10.37 -13.23 -10.20
N ASN A 360 10.60 -13.55 -11.47
CA ASN A 360 11.89 -13.95 -12.04
C ASN A 360 12.49 -15.21 -11.38
N ASP A 361 11.64 -16.13 -10.93
CA ASP A 361 12.03 -17.42 -10.36
C ASP A 361 12.41 -18.47 -11.43
N GLY A 362 12.06 -18.20 -12.69
CA GLY A 362 12.32 -19.01 -13.87
C GLY A 362 11.13 -19.86 -14.34
N VAL A 363 9.94 -19.70 -13.75
CA VAL A 363 8.68 -20.30 -14.14
C VAL A 363 7.72 -19.22 -14.64
N GLU A 364 7.31 -19.30 -15.91
CA GLU A 364 6.36 -18.33 -16.47
C GLU A 364 5.04 -18.27 -15.67
N ASP A 365 4.47 -17.09 -15.46
CA ASP A 365 3.25 -16.84 -14.65
C ASP A 365 2.09 -17.75 -15.01
N SER A 366 1.94 -18.07 -16.31
CA SER A 366 0.87 -18.93 -16.81
C SER A 366 0.98 -20.39 -16.35
N ARG A 367 2.13 -20.77 -15.80
CA ARG A 367 2.49 -22.08 -15.29
C ARG A 367 2.89 -22.04 -13.82
N ASP A 368 2.83 -20.86 -13.21
CA ASP A 368 3.17 -20.62 -11.82
C ASP A 368 1.90 -20.56 -10.95
N ALA A 369 1.90 -21.28 -9.84
CA ALA A 369 0.80 -21.22 -8.87
C ALA A 369 0.84 -19.94 -8.00
N PHE A 370 2.02 -19.33 -7.84
CA PHE A 370 2.30 -18.11 -7.11
C PHE A 370 3.19 -17.14 -7.93
N PRO A 371 2.66 -16.52 -9.01
CA PRO A 371 3.44 -15.68 -9.95
C PRO A 371 4.13 -14.43 -9.37
N LEU A 372 4.02 -14.18 -8.06
CA LEU A 372 4.59 -12.99 -7.39
C LEU A 372 5.45 -13.38 -6.18
N ASP A 373 5.70 -14.67 -5.98
CA ASP A 373 6.51 -15.20 -4.89
C ASP A 373 7.67 -16.02 -5.46
N PRO A 374 8.89 -15.45 -5.53
CA PRO A 374 10.02 -16.11 -6.17
C PRO A 374 10.56 -17.32 -5.38
N THR A 375 9.85 -17.73 -4.33
CA THR A 375 10.17 -18.88 -3.50
C THR A 375 9.15 -20.00 -3.60
N GLU A 376 8.06 -19.84 -4.37
CA GLU A 376 7.00 -20.82 -4.52
C GLU A 376 6.50 -20.85 -5.96
N TYR A 377 6.44 -22.02 -6.60
CA TYR A 377 5.91 -22.13 -7.97
C TYR A 377 4.88 -23.26 -8.14
N LEU A 378 4.70 -24.10 -7.12
CA LEU A 378 3.89 -25.30 -7.17
C LEU A 378 2.91 -25.35 -5.99
N ASP A 379 1.66 -25.71 -6.29
CA ASP A 379 0.57 -26.00 -5.35
C ASP A 379 -0.04 -27.34 -5.77
N THR A 380 0.42 -28.42 -5.14
CA THR A 380 0.14 -29.79 -5.59
C THR A 380 -1.27 -30.25 -5.26
N ASP A 381 -1.83 -29.81 -4.13
CA ASP A 381 -3.19 -30.16 -3.69
C ASP A 381 -4.24 -29.08 -3.99
N GLY A 382 -3.81 -27.87 -4.36
CA GLY A 382 -4.65 -26.75 -4.74
C GLY A 382 -5.25 -25.98 -3.56
N ASP A 383 -4.64 -26.04 -2.37
CA ASP A 383 -5.15 -25.38 -1.17
C ASP A 383 -4.74 -23.90 -1.03
N GLY A 384 -3.83 -23.44 -1.91
CA GLY A 384 -3.31 -22.07 -1.95
C GLY A 384 -2.08 -21.83 -1.06
N ILE A 385 -1.45 -22.88 -0.53
CA ILE A 385 -0.15 -22.86 0.15
C ILE A 385 0.88 -23.52 -0.77
N GLY A 386 2.00 -22.87 -1.03
CA GLY A 386 3.04 -23.42 -1.90
C GLY A 386 3.76 -24.60 -1.26
N ASN A 387 4.18 -25.56 -2.09
CA ASN A 387 4.85 -26.78 -1.66
C ASN A 387 6.12 -26.55 -0.79
N ASN A 388 6.83 -25.41 -0.91
CA ASN A 388 7.99 -25.18 -0.04
C ASN A 388 7.56 -24.79 1.39
N HIS A 389 6.32 -24.32 1.58
CA HIS A 389 5.75 -23.95 2.88
C HIS A 389 4.78 -25.01 3.44
N ASP A 390 4.12 -25.77 2.58
CA ASP A 390 3.23 -26.84 2.98
C ASP A 390 4.01 -27.99 3.66
N HIS A 391 3.30 -28.76 4.48
CA HIS A 391 3.83 -29.90 5.21
C HIS A 391 3.17 -31.22 4.81
N ASP A 392 2.18 -31.17 3.92
CA ASP A 392 1.40 -32.28 3.40
C ASP A 392 0.99 -31.94 1.95
N ASP A 393 1.99 -31.88 1.06
CA ASP A 393 1.91 -31.33 -0.30
C ASP A 393 0.78 -31.95 -1.17
N ASP A 394 0.37 -33.18 -0.88
CA ASP A 394 -0.70 -33.89 -1.60
C ASP A 394 -1.98 -34.11 -0.77
N ASN A 395 -1.97 -33.64 0.48
CA ASN A 395 -3.07 -33.66 1.44
C ASN A 395 -3.70 -35.04 1.63
N ASP A 396 -2.88 -36.09 1.57
CA ASP A 396 -3.30 -37.46 1.83
C ASP A 396 -3.37 -37.80 3.33
N GLY A 397 -2.94 -36.85 4.17
CA GLY A 397 -2.94 -36.91 5.62
C GLY A 397 -1.66 -37.47 6.23
N ILE A 398 -0.62 -37.71 5.43
CA ILE A 398 0.72 -38.08 5.85
C ILE A 398 1.66 -36.89 5.60
N PRO A 399 2.24 -36.26 6.63
CA PRO A 399 3.15 -35.14 6.41
C PRO A 399 4.37 -35.54 5.57
N ASP A 400 4.86 -34.67 4.69
CA ASP A 400 5.93 -34.96 3.69
C ASP A 400 7.18 -35.58 4.33
N SER A 401 7.51 -35.12 5.55
CA SER A 401 8.65 -35.64 6.33
C SER A 401 8.57 -37.14 6.64
N ALA A 402 7.38 -37.72 6.56
CA ALA A 402 7.05 -39.11 6.79
C ALA A 402 6.51 -39.81 5.53
N ASP A 403 6.38 -39.08 4.42
CA ASP A 403 5.82 -39.57 3.17
C ASP A 403 6.92 -39.94 2.15
N PRO A 404 6.95 -41.18 1.63
CA PRO A 404 7.90 -41.57 0.58
C PRO A 404 7.60 -41.01 -0.82
N GLU A 405 6.37 -40.59 -1.09
CA GLU A 405 5.90 -39.94 -2.32
C GLU A 405 5.04 -38.69 -1.99
N PRO A 406 5.64 -37.59 -1.47
CA PRO A 406 4.92 -36.41 -0.95
C PRO A 406 4.00 -35.67 -1.93
N LEU A 407 4.14 -35.93 -3.24
CA LEU A 407 3.37 -35.28 -4.29
C LEU A 407 2.30 -36.22 -4.88
N ASN A 408 2.08 -37.39 -4.29
CA ASN A 408 1.26 -38.45 -4.83
C ASN A 408 0.28 -38.99 -3.79
N PRO A 409 -0.99 -38.53 -3.84
CA PRO A 409 -2.00 -38.86 -2.82
C PRO A 409 -2.50 -40.31 -2.87
N LEU A 410 -1.86 -41.17 -3.69
CA LEU A 410 -2.20 -42.57 -3.90
C LEU A 410 -1.30 -43.55 -3.14
N ASN A 411 -0.19 -43.09 -2.57
CA ASN A 411 0.81 -43.96 -1.98
C ASN A 411 0.35 -44.57 -0.63
N SER A 412 -0.51 -43.85 0.09
CA SER A 412 -1.00 -44.17 1.44
C SER A 412 -1.73 -45.51 1.54
N ILE A 413 -2.44 -45.96 0.48
CA ILE A 413 -3.15 -47.26 0.46
C ILE A 413 -2.19 -48.45 0.59
N THR A 414 -1.01 -48.37 -0.03
CA THR A 414 -0.01 -49.46 -0.03
C THR A 414 0.61 -49.64 1.35
N VAL A 415 0.85 -48.52 2.05
CA VAL A 415 1.37 -48.49 3.42
C VAL A 415 0.37 -49.10 4.42
N TYR A 416 -0.93 -48.81 4.27
CA TYR A 416 -1.98 -49.41 5.10
C TYR A 416 -2.10 -50.93 4.90
N LEU A 417 -1.97 -51.42 3.66
CA LEU A 417 -2.05 -52.85 3.35
C LEU A 417 -0.87 -53.65 3.93
N ASP A 418 0.35 -53.12 3.85
CA ASP A 418 1.55 -53.78 4.40
C ASP A 418 1.48 -53.90 5.92
N ARG A 419 0.94 -52.90 6.62
CA ARG A 419 0.74 -52.93 8.09
C ARG A 419 -0.24 -54.03 8.50
N ILE A 420 -1.38 -54.13 7.81
CA ILE A 420 -2.41 -55.15 8.08
C ILE A 420 -1.86 -56.57 7.81
N TYR A 421 -1.08 -56.73 6.74
CA TYR A 421 -0.47 -58.02 6.40
C TYR A 421 0.54 -58.50 7.46
N LEU A 422 1.34 -57.59 8.02
CA LEU A 422 2.31 -57.89 9.07
C LEU A 422 1.64 -58.31 10.39
N GLU A 423 0.58 -57.62 10.80
CA GLU A 423 -0.18 -57.94 12.01
C GLU A 423 -0.85 -59.32 11.90
N LEU A 424 -1.45 -59.63 10.75
CA LEU A 424 -2.07 -60.94 10.48
C LEU A 424 -1.04 -62.08 10.49
N THR A 425 0.15 -61.85 9.92
CA THR A 425 1.23 -62.84 9.90
C THR A 425 1.72 -63.14 11.32
N THR A 426 1.90 -62.10 12.12
CA THR A 426 2.31 -62.19 13.54
C THR A 426 1.27 -62.96 14.37
N LEU A 427 -0.01 -62.69 14.11
CA LEU A 427 -1.13 -63.35 14.79
C LEU A 427 -1.21 -64.85 14.45
N LYS A 428 -1.15 -65.22 13.16
CA LYS A 428 -1.17 -66.63 12.74
C LYS A 428 0.01 -67.42 13.33
N ASN A 429 1.18 -66.80 13.41
CA ASN A 429 2.33 -67.41 14.08
C ASN A 429 2.09 -67.64 15.57
N THR A 430 1.43 -66.69 16.26
CA THR A 430 1.08 -66.84 17.68
C THR A 430 0.09 -68.00 17.89
N ILE A 431 -0.96 -68.09 17.07
CA ILE A 431 -1.93 -69.19 17.14
C ILE A 431 -1.25 -70.54 16.87
N ARG A 432 -0.34 -70.59 15.88
CA ARG A 432 0.42 -71.81 15.57
C ARG A 432 1.17 -72.33 16.79
N VAL A 433 1.91 -71.46 17.48
CA VAL A 433 2.69 -71.82 18.68
C VAL A 433 1.78 -72.33 19.80
N GLU A 434 0.61 -71.71 20.00
CA GLU A 434 -0.34 -72.16 21.02
C GLU A 434 -0.98 -73.51 20.67
N LEU A 435 -1.30 -73.75 19.39
CA LEU A 435 -1.78 -75.05 18.91
C LEU A 435 -0.73 -76.15 19.06
N GLU A 436 0.55 -75.85 18.82
CA GLU A 436 1.65 -76.79 19.03
C GLU A 436 1.74 -77.22 20.51
N ASN A 437 1.61 -76.27 21.45
CA ASN A 437 1.59 -76.55 22.89
C ASN A 437 0.34 -77.38 23.29
N ILE A 438 -0.84 -77.04 22.78
CA ILE A 438 -2.08 -77.82 23.01
C ILE A 438 -1.93 -79.25 22.44
N THR A 439 -1.31 -79.39 21.27
CA THR A 439 -1.03 -80.70 20.65
C THR A 439 -0.15 -81.56 21.54
N GLU A 440 0.90 -80.99 22.13
CA GLU A 440 1.77 -81.70 23.07
C GLU A 440 1.02 -82.16 24.33
N GLN A 441 0.16 -81.29 24.86
CA GLN A 441 -0.69 -81.62 26.01
C GLN A 441 -1.70 -82.74 25.67
N LEU A 442 -2.32 -82.71 24.49
CA LEU A 442 -3.26 -83.74 24.02
C LEU A 442 -2.58 -85.11 23.82
N ARG A 443 -1.36 -85.12 23.26
CA ARG A 443 -0.57 -86.37 23.15
C ARG A 443 -0.28 -86.99 24.51
N SER A 444 -0.01 -86.17 25.53
CA SER A 444 0.29 -86.65 26.89
C SER A 444 -0.88 -87.37 27.56
N VAL A 445 -2.11 -87.11 27.10
CA VAL A 445 -3.35 -87.74 27.60
C VAL A 445 -3.90 -88.81 26.65
N GLY A 446 -3.17 -89.14 25.56
CA GLY A 446 -3.56 -90.18 24.60
C GLY A 446 -4.73 -89.80 23.68
N ALA A 447 -5.01 -88.51 23.52
CA ALA A 447 -6.04 -88.02 22.60
C ALA A 447 -5.54 -88.04 21.14
N ASP A 448 -6.46 -88.20 20.20
CA ASP A 448 -6.17 -88.04 18.77
C ASP A 448 -5.90 -86.56 18.46
N VAL A 449 -4.77 -86.29 17.80
CA VAL A 449 -4.30 -84.94 17.47
C VAL A 449 -4.22 -84.69 15.96
N SER A 450 -4.62 -85.66 15.13
CA SER A 450 -4.51 -85.59 13.67
C SER A 450 -5.17 -84.33 13.09
N GLU A 451 -6.35 -83.95 13.61
CA GLU A 451 -7.06 -82.74 13.18
C GLU A 451 -6.34 -81.42 13.52
N ILE A 452 -5.64 -81.36 14.66
CA ILE A 452 -4.88 -80.16 15.06
C ILE A 452 -3.55 -80.08 14.31
N GLU A 453 -2.91 -81.22 14.04
CA GLU A 453 -1.70 -81.26 13.21
C GLU A 453 -1.98 -80.88 11.74
N ASP A 454 -3.14 -81.24 11.22
CA ASP A 454 -3.62 -80.77 9.92
C ASP A 454 -3.90 -79.26 9.91
N LEU A 455 -4.44 -78.73 11.01
CA LEU A 455 -4.64 -77.30 11.19
C LEU A 455 -3.32 -76.52 11.22
N ILE A 456 -2.34 -76.98 12.00
CA ILE A 456 -1.01 -76.34 12.11
C ILE A 456 -0.33 -76.28 10.74
N ARG A 457 -0.39 -77.37 9.96
CA ARG A 457 0.20 -77.45 8.61
C ARG A 457 -0.42 -76.46 7.63
N ASN A 458 -1.72 -76.22 7.73
CA ASN A 458 -2.48 -75.40 6.79
C ASN A 458 -2.96 -74.07 7.40
N ILE A 459 -2.40 -73.63 8.53
CA ILE A 459 -2.92 -72.49 9.30
C ILE A 459 -2.90 -71.18 8.50
N ASN A 460 -2.00 -71.06 7.52
CA ASN A 460 -1.94 -69.90 6.66
C ASN A 460 -3.12 -69.84 5.67
N ASP A 461 -3.67 -70.99 5.30
CA ASP A 461 -4.76 -71.17 4.32
C ASP A 461 -6.11 -71.52 4.98
N THR A 462 -6.14 -71.63 6.32
CA THR A 462 -7.35 -71.98 7.06
C THR A 462 -8.01 -70.72 7.65
N SER A 463 -9.32 -70.56 7.46
CA SER A 463 -10.06 -69.43 8.01
C SER A 463 -10.12 -69.49 9.54
N LEU A 464 -10.17 -68.32 10.21
CA LEU A 464 -10.34 -68.26 11.67
C LEU A 464 -11.61 -68.97 12.13
N ARG A 465 -12.67 -68.94 11.31
CA ARG A 465 -13.93 -69.66 11.54
C ARG A 465 -13.75 -71.17 11.50
N GLU A 466 -12.96 -71.69 10.57
CA GLU A 466 -12.67 -73.13 10.46
C GLU A 466 -11.74 -73.59 11.60
N ILE A 467 -10.74 -72.79 11.98
CA ILE A 467 -9.89 -73.04 13.15
C ILE A 467 -10.75 -73.14 14.42
N LYS A 468 -11.67 -72.19 14.63
CA LYS A 468 -12.62 -72.22 15.75
C LYS A 468 -13.49 -73.48 15.74
N SER A 469 -14.06 -73.83 14.57
CA SER A 469 -14.97 -74.98 14.45
C SER A 469 -14.29 -76.27 14.90
N ARG A 470 -13.06 -76.50 14.42
CA ARG A 470 -12.29 -77.70 14.77
C ARG A 470 -11.82 -77.71 16.23
N LEU A 471 -11.39 -76.56 16.77
CA LEU A 471 -11.05 -76.46 18.19
C LEU A 471 -12.25 -76.76 19.10
N THR A 472 -13.45 -76.34 18.70
CA THR A 472 -14.68 -76.63 19.42
C THR A 472 -15.00 -78.12 19.40
N GLU A 473 -14.74 -78.80 18.27
CA GLU A 473 -14.91 -80.25 18.15
C GLU A 473 -13.92 -81.02 19.04
N VAL A 474 -12.66 -80.62 19.05
CA VAL A 474 -11.64 -81.18 19.96
C VAL A 474 -12.04 -80.97 21.42
N GLU A 475 -12.47 -79.77 21.81
CA GLU A 475 -12.92 -79.47 23.17
C GLU A 475 -14.10 -80.38 23.60
N ARG A 476 -15.04 -80.62 22.68
CA ARG A 476 -16.21 -81.46 22.92
C ARG A 476 -15.86 -82.94 23.10
N ASN A 477 -14.84 -83.41 22.37
CA ASN A 477 -14.41 -84.80 22.40
C ASN A 477 -13.52 -85.13 23.61
N LEU A 478 -13.05 -84.12 24.35
CA LEU A 478 -12.31 -84.30 25.60
C LEU A 478 -13.21 -84.79 26.75
N GLY A 479 -12.73 -85.77 27.53
CA GLY A 479 -13.38 -86.26 28.75
C GLY A 479 -13.44 -85.21 29.88
N ASN A 480 -14.23 -85.50 30.93
CA ASN A 480 -14.44 -84.56 32.05
C ASN A 480 -13.22 -84.46 32.99
N GLU A 481 -12.31 -85.41 32.89
CA GLU A 481 -11.04 -85.51 33.61
C GLU A 481 -9.97 -84.52 33.11
N HIS A 482 -10.17 -83.86 31.96
CA HIS A 482 -9.22 -82.93 31.33
C HIS A 482 -9.65 -81.46 31.38
N GLN A 483 -10.21 -81.01 32.52
CA GLN A 483 -10.77 -79.66 32.65
C GLN A 483 -9.76 -78.52 32.39
N GLY A 484 -8.49 -78.68 32.76
CA GLY A 484 -7.46 -77.67 32.51
C GLY A 484 -7.16 -77.46 31.01
N LEU A 485 -7.17 -78.54 30.24
CA LEU A 485 -6.95 -78.48 28.79
C LEU A 485 -8.17 -77.91 28.06
N LYS A 486 -9.37 -78.26 28.52
CA LYS A 486 -10.62 -77.62 28.05
C LYS A 486 -10.54 -76.11 28.24
N ALA A 487 -10.19 -75.64 29.45
CA ALA A 487 -10.08 -74.20 29.73
C ALA A 487 -9.07 -73.48 28.82
N ASN A 488 -7.94 -74.11 28.48
CA ASN A 488 -6.96 -73.55 27.54
C ASN A 488 -7.53 -73.44 26.12
N ILE A 489 -8.23 -74.47 25.64
CA ILE A 489 -8.90 -74.45 24.34
C ILE A 489 -10.02 -73.39 24.31
N THR A 490 -10.84 -73.31 25.37
CA THR A 490 -11.88 -72.27 25.51
C THR A 490 -11.28 -70.86 25.47
N SER A 491 -10.14 -70.64 26.13
CA SER A 491 -9.44 -69.36 26.12
C SER A 491 -8.94 -68.98 24.73
N LEU A 492 -8.39 -69.94 23.98
CA LEU A 492 -7.96 -69.74 22.59
C LEU A 492 -9.16 -69.43 21.68
N ILE A 493 -10.27 -70.18 21.82
CA ILE A 493 -11.52 -69.91 21.09
C ILE A 493 -12.04 -68.50 21.38
N THR A 494 -12.03 -68.08 22.64
CA THR A 494 -12.50 -66.73 23.05
C THR A 494 -11.65 -65.64 22.42
N ARG A 495 -10.32 -65.82 22.38
CA ARG A 495 -9.42 -64.88 21.71
C ARG A 495 -9.66 -64.84 20.20
N ILE A 496 -9.88 -65.99 19.57
CA ILE A 496 -10.26 -66.08 18.15
C ILE A 496 -11.57 -65.31 17.90
N ASP A 497 -12.55 -65.39 18.81
CA ASP A 497 -13.81 -64.65 18.71
C ASP A 497 -13.63 -63.13 18.82
N THR A 498 -12.86 -62.67 19.81
CA THR A 498 -12.56 -61.23 19.95
C THR A 498 -11.86 -60.69 18.70
N LEU A 499 -10.97 -61.49 18.10
CA LEU A 499 -10.27 -61.13 16.87
C LEU A 499 -11.21 -61.12 15.66
N GLN A 500 -12.11 -62.09 15.55
CA GLN A 500 -13.11 -62.13 14.49
C GLN A 500 -14.06 -60.93 14.58
N GLU A 501 -14.42 -60.49 15.80
CA GLU A 501 -15.22 -59.28 16.02
C GLU A 501 -14.48 -58.01 15.64
N ALA A 502 -13.18 -57.89 15.95
CA ALA A 502 -12.37 -56.76 15.54
C ALA A 502 -12.28 -56.66 14.01
N ILE A 503 -12.05 -57.78 13.32
CA ILE A 503 -12.05 -57.85 11.85
C ILE A 503 -13.42 -57.47 11.28
N ASN A 504 -14.52 -57.97 11.87
CA ASN A 504 -15.87 -57.62 11.43
C ASN A 504 -16.22 -56.15 11.70
N SER A 505 -15.66 -55.54 12.75
CA SER A 505 -15.80 -54.11 13.01
C SER A 505 -15.05 -53.27 11.98
N LEU A 506 -13.84 -53.70 11.60
CA LEU A 506 -13.09 -53.06 10.53
C LEU A 506 -13.85 -53.12 9.20
N ASN A 507 -14.43 -54.28 8.86
CA ASN A 507 -15.29 -54.43 7.67
C ASN A 507 -16.50 -53.49 7.69
N ARG A 508 -17.16 -53.33 8.85
CA ARG A 508 -18.29 -52.39 8.99
C ARG A 508 -17.87 -50.94 8.82
N ASN A 509 -16.73 -50.55 9.40
CA ASN A 509 -16.22 -49.19 9.25
C ASN A 509 -15.91 -48.88 7.79
N VAL A 510 -15.32 -49.84 7.05
CA VAL A 510 -15.06 -49.73 5.61
C VAL A 510 -16.36 -49.60 4.80
N GLU A 511 -17.38 -50.40 5.12
CA GLU A 511 -18.71 -50.31 4.49
C GLU A 511 -19.44 -48.98 4.79
N GLU A 512 -19.28 -48.42 6.00
CA GLU A 512 -19.86 -47.13 6.39
C GLU A 512 -19.23 -45.97 5.62
N THR A 513 -17.90 -45.95 5.44
CA THR A 513 -17.21 -45.01 4.53
C THR A 513 -17.72 -45.12 3.09
N SER A 514 -17.94 -46.35 2.59
CA SER A 514 -18.53 -46.60 1.26
C SER A 514 -19.98 -46.10 1.12
N SER A 515 -20.73 -46.04 2.23
CA SER A 515 -22.12 -45.54 2.23
C SER A 515 -22.22 -44.02 2.21
N ARG A 516 -21.28 -43.32 2.86
CA ARG A 516 -21.20 -41.85 2.90
C ARG A 516 -20.74 -41.26 1.54
N GLU A 517 -19.95 -42.00 0.78
CA GLU A 517 -19.56 -41.60 -0.59
C GLU A 517 -20.74 -41.66 -1.58
N LYS A 518 -21.68 -42.61 -1.42
CA LYS A 518 -22.86 -42.73 -2.30
C LYS A 518 -23.83 -41.54 -2.21
N THR A 519 -23.74 -40.72 -1.16
CA THR A 519 -24.57 -39.52 -1.00
C THR A 519 -24.01 -38.27 -1.68
N GLY A 520 -22.85 -38.36 -2.35
CA GLY A 520 -22.37 -37.34 -3.29
C GLY A 520 -21.65 -36.14 -2.66
N GLU A 521 -20.91 -36.33 -1.58
CA GLU A 521 -20.13 -35.24 -0.96
C GLU A 521 -18.69 -35.10 -1.48
N ILE A 522 -18.15 -36.02 -2.29
CA ILE A 522 -16.78 -35.88 -2.82
C ILE A 522 -16.74 -36.42 -4.27
N GLY A 523 -16.33 -35.56 -5.20
CA GLY A 523 -16.17 -35.88 -6.61
C GLY A 523 -14.81 -36.49 -6.92
N ILE A 524 -14.80 -37.38 -7.92
CA ILE A 524 -13.64 -37.90 -8.67
C ILE A 524 -12.67 -38.82 -7.89
N TRP A 525 -13.12 -40.00 -7.47
CA TRP A 525 -12.22 -41.17 -7.26
C TRP A 525 -12.97 -42.49 -7.57
N VAL A 526 -13.38 -42.66 -8.83
CA VAL A 526 -14.22 -43.79 -9.26
C VAL A 526 -13.43 -45.10 -9.45
N SER A 527 -12.10 -45.11 -9.34
CA SER A 527 -11.28 -46.33 -9.52
C SER A 527 -10.69 -46.91 -8.22
N THR A 528 -10.30 -46.07 -7.25
CA THR A 528 -9.54 -46.47 -6.06
C THR A 528 -10.39 -47.19 -5.02
N ALA A 529 -11.57 -46.69 -4.67
CA ALA A 529 -12.47 -47.37 -3.74
C ALA A 529 -12.93 -48.74 -4.26
N VAL A 530 -13.11 -48.88 -5.59
CA VAL A 530 -13.48 -50.15 -6.23
C VAL A 530 -12.33 -51.16 -6.21
N VAL A 531 -11.09 -50.69 -6.36
CA VAL A 531 -9.88 -51.53 -6.28
C VAL A 531 -9.56 -51.93 -4.83
N VAL A 532 -9.74 -51.02 -3.87
CA VAL A 532 -9.66 -51.32 -2.42
C VAL A 532 -10.73 -52.32 -2.02
N LEU A 533 -11.97 -52.14 -2.48
CA LEU A 533 -13.06 -53.10 -2.26
C LEU A 533 -12.74 -54.48 -2.87
N LEU A 534 -12.20 -54.53 -4.09
CA LEU A 534 -11.80 -55.78 -4.75
C LEU A 534 -10.64 -56.48 -4.04
N LEU A 535 -9.62 -55.75 -3.58
CA LEU A 535 -8.46 -56.31 -2.89
C LEU A 535 -8.80 -56.78 -1.47
N VAL A 536 -9.62 -56.01 -0.73
CA VAL A 536 -10.17 -56.43 0.56
C VAL A 536 -11.08 -57.65 0.38
N ILE A 537 -11.93 -57.70 -0.66
CA ILE A 537 -12.73 -58.89 -0.98
C ILE A 537 -11.85 -60.09 -1.35
N ILE A 538 -10.76 -59.91 -2.11
CA ILE A 538 -9.83 -60.99 -2.47
C ILE A 538 -9.12 -61.52 -1.22
N ILE A 539 -8.69 -60.64 -0.31
CA ILE A 539 -8.07 -61.03 0.96
C ILE A 539 -9.10 -61.72 1.87
N LEU A 540 -10.34 -61.23 1.95
CA LEU A 540 -11.42 -61.88 2.71
C LEU A 540 -11.87 -63.23 2.11
N ILE A 541 -11.75 -63.41 0.78
CA ILE A 541 -11.95 -64.69 0.09
C ILE A 541 -10.78 -65.65 0.39
N GLN A 542 -9.53 -65.19 0.34
CA GLN A 542 -8.34 -65.98 0.72
C GLN A 542 -8.34 -66.36 2.21
N LEU A 543 -8.95 -65.52 3.06
CA LEU A 543 -9.15 -65.77 4.49
C LEU A 543 -10.43 -66.58 4.79
N GLY A 544 -11.20 -66.99 3.77
CA GLY A 544 -12.41 -67.81 3.91
C GLY A 544 -13.57 -67.15 4.68
N VAL A 545 -13.57 -65.82 4.77
CA VAL A 545 -14.62 -65.02 5.44
C VAL A 545 -15.84 -64.86 4.52
N ILE A 546 -15.64 -64.87 3.19
CA ILE A 546 -16.68 -64.84 2.15
C ILE A 546 -16.67 -66.18 1.39
N PRO A 547 -17.79 -66.93 1.26
CA PRO A 547 -17.79 -68.21 0.57
C PRO A 547 -17.56 -68.05 -0.93
N THR A 548 -16.56 -68.74 -1.48
CA THR A 548 -16.41 -68.87 -2.94
C THR A 548 -17.56 -69.69 -3.49
N ARG A 549 -18.43 -69.08 -4.31
CA ARG A 549 -19.42 -69.84 -5.10
C ARG A 549 -18.65 -70.80 -6.00
N LYS A 550 -18.73 -72.11 -5.73
CA LYS A 550 -18.33 -73.11 -6.72
C LYS A 550 -19.20 -72.89 -7.96
N LYS A 551 -18.58 -72.69 -9.12
CA LYS A 551 -19.25 -72.89 -10.40
C LYS A 551 -19.70 -74.35 -10.43
N GLU A 552 -21.00 -74.58 -10.34
CA GLU A 552 -21.62 -75.73 -10.98
C GLU A 552 -21.86 -75.35 -12.45
N ASP A 553 -21.64 -76.32 -13.34
CA ASP A 553 -21.54 -76.20 -14.81
C ASP A 553 -22.57 -75.30 -15.50
#